data_AF-A0ABD2MQB8-F1
#
_entry.id   AF-A0ABD2MQB8-F1
#
_cell.length_a   1.000
_cell.length_b   1.000
_cell.length_c   1.000
_cell.angle_alpha   90.00
_cell.angle_beta   90.00
_cell.angle_gamma   90.00
#
_symmetry.space_group_name_H-M   'P 1'
#
loop_
_entity.id
_entity.type
_entity.pdbx_description
1 polymer ?
#
loop_
_entity_poly.entity_id
_entity_poly.type
_entity_poly.pdbx_seq_one_letter_code
_entity_poly.pdbx_strand_id
1 'polypeptide(L)' 'MALEQLHSLSALDDEGLLTRLGRRMAEFPLEPNLSKMLIMSVALQCSDEILTIVSLLSVQNVFYRPKDKQALADQKKQN' A
#
# COMPACT_ATOMS: atom_id res chain seq x y z
N MET A 1 -1.34 -19.21 5.06
CA MET A 1 -0.75 -18.01 4.42
C MET A 1 -1.71 -16.83 4.37
N ALA A 2 -2.77 -16.79 3.52
CA ALA A 2 -3.63 -15.59 3.42
C ALA A 2 -4.37 -15.22 4.73
N LEU A 3 -4.89 -16.22 5.45
CA LEU A 3 -5.58 -16.01 6.73
C LEU A 3 -4.62 -15.48 7.81
N GLU A 4 -3.42 -16.05 7.91
CA GLU A 4 -2.37 -15.61 8.84
C GLU A 4 -1.90 -14.18 8.52
N GLN A 5 -1.79 -13.83 7.24
CA GLN A 5 -1.47 -12.46 6.82
C GLN A 5 -2.55 -11.48 7.30
N LEU A 6 -3.83 -11.78 7.11
CA LEU A 6 -4.93 -10.93 7.58
C LEU A 6 -4.97 -10.83 9.12
N HIS A 7 -4.65 -11.91 9.83
CA HIS A 7 -4.51 -11.89 11.29
C HIS A 7 -3.33 -11.01 11.75
N SER A 8 -2.15 -11.12 11.11
CA SER A 8 -0.99 -10.26 11.39
C SER A 8 -1.24 -8.77 11.09
N LEU A 9 -2.15 -8.49 10.15
CA LEU A 9 -2.61 -7.14 9.85
C LEU A 9 -3.68 -6.65 10.83
N SER A 10 -4.10 -7.46 11.80
CA SER A 10 -5.20 -7.17 12.72
C SER A 10 -6.53 -6.92 11.99
N ALA A 11 -6.66 -7.45 10.76
CA ALA A 11 -7.91 -7.42 10.02
C ALA A 11 -8.89 -8.46 10.57
N LEU A 12 -8.37 -9.56 11.11
CA LEU A 12 -9.11 -10.60 11.81
C LEU A 12 -8.70 -10.66 13.29
N ASP A 13 -9.62 -11.06 14.15
CA ASP A 13 -9.33 -11.43 15.54
C ASP A 13 -8.95 -12.91 15.68
N ASP A 14 -8.73 -13.37 16.92
CA ASP A 14 -8.29 -14.74 17.23
C ASP A 14 -9.35 -15.80 16.92
N GLU A 15 -10.62 -15.39 16.79
CA GLU A 15 -11.74 -16.25 16.35
C GLU A 15 -11.88 -16.26 14.81
N GLY A 16 -11.05 -15.49 14.11
CA GLY A 16 -11.08 -15.36 12.64
C GLY A 16 -12.19 -14.43 12.14
N LEU A 17 -12.78 -13.60 13.00
CA LEU A 17 -13.82 -12.65 12.64
C LEU A 17 -13.23 -11.28 12.28
N LEU A 18 -13.93 -10.53 11.42
CA LEU A 18 -13.47 -9.20 11.01
C LEU A 18 -13.45 -8.24 12.21
N THR A 19 -12.31 -7.59 12.41
CA THR A 19 -12.18 -6.49 13.36
C THR A 19 -12.82 -5.21 12.81
N ARG A 20 -12.89 -4.14 13.62
CA ARG A 20 -13.30 -2.82 13.12
C ARG A 20 -12.31 -2.29 12.07
N LEU A 21 -11.02 -2.58 12.21
CA LEU A 21 -10.01 -2.25 11.21
C LEU A 21 -10.24 -3.06 9.93
N GLY A 22 -10.44 -4.38 10.04
CA GLY A 22 -10.70 -5.26 8.90
C GLY A 22 -11.94 -4.85 8.11
N ARG A 23 -13.02 -4.46 8.80
CA ARG A 23 -14.23 -3.93 8.14
C ARG A 23 -13.94 -2.67 7.33
N ARG A 24 -13.23 -1.70 7.90
CA ARG A 24 -12.82 -0.49 7.16
C ARG A 24 -11.90 -0.84 6.01
N MET A 25 -10.99 -1.80 6.19
CA MET A 25 -10.08 -2.22 5.12
C MET A 25 -10.83 -2.75 3.89
N ALA A 26 -11.90 -3.51 4.12
CA ALA A 26 -12.73 -4.11 3.08
C ALA A 26 -13.53 -3.09 2.25
N GLU A 27 -13.66 -1.84 2.72
CA GLU A 27 -14.32 -0.76 1.96
C GLU A 27 -13.41 -0.17 0.89
N PHE A 28 -12.09 -0.41 0.94
CA PHE A 28 -11.14 0.12 -0.03
C PHE A 28 -10.84 -0.90 -1.13
N PRO A 29 -10.79 -0.48 -2.41
CA PRO A 29 -10.37 -1.32 -3.53
C PRO A 29 -8.83 -1.43 -3.59
N LEU A 30 -8.21 -1.80 -2.46
CA LEU A 30 -6.76 -1.83 -2.28
C LEU A 30 -6.35 -3.16 -1.66
N GLU A 31 -5.09 -3.55 -1.89
CA GLU A 31 -4.49 -4.65 -1.15
C GLU A 31 -4.52 -4.38 0.37
N PRO A 32 -4.73 -5.41 1.22
CA PRO A 32 -4.89 -5.24 2.67
C PRO A 32 -3.79 -4.42 3.34
N ASN A 33 -2.54 -4.60 2.92
CA ASN A 33 -1.39 -3.86 3.45
C ASN A 33 -1.50 -2.35 3.18
N LEU A 34 -1.88 -1.97 1.95
CA LEU A 34 -2.01 -0.57 1.54
C LEU A 34 -3.23 0.07 2.19
N SER A 35 -4.34 -0.68 2.30
CA SER A 35 -5.54 -0.23 2.99
C SER A 35 -5.25 0.06 4.48
N LYS A 36 -4.55 -0.85 5.19
CA LYS A 36 -4.13 -0.61 6.58
C LYS A 36 -3.21 0.61 6.69
N MET A 37 -2.22 0.75 5.80
CA MET A 37 -1.30 1.88 5.80
C MET A 37 -2.05 3.21 5.64
N LEU A 38 -3.00 3.27 4.69
CA LEU A 38 -3.82 4.46 4.47
C LEU A 38 -4.70 4.78 5.67
N ILE A 39 -5.36 3.79 6.29
CA ILE A 39 -6.20 4.01 7.47
C ILE A 39 -5.36 4.49 8.67
N MET A 40 -4.16 3.94 8.88
CA MET A 40 -3.27 4.33 9.98
C MET A 40 -2.65 5.71 9.80
N SER A 41 -2.43 6.15 8.57
CA SER A 41 -1.91 7.49 8.28
C SER A 41 -2.71 8.62 8.94
N VAL A 42 -4.03 8.42 9.12
CA VAL A 42 -4.91 9.41 9.76
C VAL A 42 -4.53 9.61 11.22
N ALA A 43 -4.25 8.53 11.95
CA ALA A 43 -3.83 8.61 13.34
C ALA A 43 -2.41 9.17 13.49
N LEU A 44 -1.56 8.97 12.48
CA LEU A 44 -0.19 9.50 12.42
C LEU A 44 -0.10 10.89 11.79
N GLN A 45 -1.23 11.47 11.37
CA GLN A 45 -1.33 12.79 10.74
C GLN A 45 -0.46 12.96 9.48
N CYS A 46 -0.30 11.89 8.69
CA CYS A 46 0.48 11.88 7.44
C CYS A 46 -0.32 11.33 6.25
N SER A 47 -1.63 11.59 6.23
CA SER A 47 -2.53 11.02 5.22
C SER A 47 -2.29 11.53 3.81
N ASP A 48 -1.81 12.75 3.63
CA ASP A 48 -1.57 13.32 2.31
C ASP A 48 -0.38 12.65 1.61
N GLU A 49 0.72 12.47 2.36
CA GLU A 49 1.91 11.77 1.90
C GLU A 49 1.62 10.30 1.63
N ILE A 50 0.89 9.64 2.54
CA ILE A 50 0.54 8.23 2.38
C ILE A 50 -0.44 8.01 1.23
N LEU A 51 -1.41 8.91 1.01
CA LEU A 51 -2.31 8.83 -0.15
C LEU A 51 -1.52 8.93 -1.46
N THR A 52 -0.53 9.82 -1.52
CA THR A 52 0.36 9.95 -2.68
C THR A 52 1.17 8.66 -2.92
N ILE A 53 1.76 8.09 -1.86
CA ILE A 53 2.53 6.84 -1.94
C ILE A 53 1.65 5.68 -2.38
N VAL A 54 0.48 5.49 -1.76
CA VAL A 54 -0.49 4.42 -2.11
C VAL A 54 -0.93 4.55 -3.56
N SER A 55 -1.18 5.78 -4.04
CA SER A 55 -1.57 6.03 -5.43
C SER A 55 -0.49 5.58 -6.42
N LEU A 56 0.78 5.89 -6.15
CA LEU A 56 1.91 5.47 -6.99
C LEU A 56 2.15 3.95 -6.95
N LEU A 57 1.90 3.30 -5.81
CA LEU A 57 2.05 1.85 -5.65
C LEU A 57 0.90 1.05 -6.29
N SER A 58 -0.26 1.67 -6.47
CA SER A 58 -1.46 1.03 -7.03
C SER A 58 -1.45 0.96 -8.57
N VAL A 59 -0.47 1.58 -9.21
CA VAL A 59 -0.29 1.60 -10.67
C VAL A 59 0.98 0.86 -11.07
N GLN A 60 1.12 0.57 -12.37
CA GLN A 60 2.38 0.05 -12.90
C GLN A 60 3.51 1.05 -12.73
N ASN A 61 4.74 0.54 -12.67
CA ASN A 61 5.95 1.35 -12.49
C ASN A 61 5.98 2.52 -13.50
N VAL A 62 6.00 3.73 -12.96
CA VAL A 62 5.97 4.98 -13.73
C VAL A 62 7.33 5.33 -14.35
N PHE A 63 8.41 4.67 -13.96
CA PHE A 63 9.75 4.91 -14.50
C PHE A 63 9.93 4.23 -15.86
N TYR A 64 10.08 5.06 -16.90
CA TYR A 64 10.36 4.60 -18.25
C TYR A 64 11.86 4.34 -18.47
N ARG A 65 12.22 3.13 -18.92
CA ARG A 65 13.61 2.68 -19.13
C ARG A 65 13.84 2.14 -20.55
N PRO A 66 13.90 3.00 -21.59
CA PRO A 66 14.13 2.58 -22.97
C PRO A 66 15.54 1.99 -23.15
N LYS A 67 15.64 0.94 -23.98
CA LYS A 67 16.88 0.15 -24.19
C LYS A 67 18.07 1.02 -24.60
N ASP A 68 17.85 2.00 -25.49
CA ASP A 68 18.93 2.84 -26.02
C ASP A 68 19.37 3.97 -25.08
N LYS A 69 18.64 4.20 -23.97
CA LYS A 69 18.91 5.28 -23.01
C LYS A 69 18.88 4.81 -21.55
N GLN A 70 19.26 3.55 -21.31
CA GLN A 70 19.22 2.95 -19.97
C GLN A 70 20.04 3.73 -18.95
N ALA A 71 21.30 4.07 -19.26
CA ALA A 71 22.17 4.82 -18.34
C ALA A 71 21.60 6.20 -17.95
N LEU A 72 21.00 6.91 -18.91
CA LEU A 72 20.35 8.20 -18.66
C LEU A 72 19.07 8.05 -17.82
N ALA A 73 18.26 7.02 -18.09
CA ALA A 73 17.07 6.74 -17.30
C ALA A 73 17.42 6.35 -15.86
N ASP A 74 18.48 5.56 -15.67
CA ASP A 74 18.97 5.15 -14.35
C ASP A 74 19.52 6.36 -13.57
N GLN A 75 20.25 7.28 -14.21
CA GLN A 75 20.69 8.53 -13.61
C GLN A 75 19.50 9.42 -13.19
N LYS A 76 18.47 9.54 -14.03
CA LYS A 76 17.29 10.36 -13.72
C LYS A 76 16.43 9.77 -12.60
N LYS A 77 16.52 8.47 -12.34
CA LYS A 77 15.80 7.81 -11.25
C LYS A 77 16.51 7.98 -9.89
N GLN A 78 17.82 8.21 -9.88
CA GLN A 78 18.62 8.37 -8.66
C GLN A 78 18.57 9.78 -8.07
N ASN A 79 18.16 10.78 -8.85
CA ASN A 79 18.03 12.18 -8.45
C ASN A 79 16.56 12.55 -8.26
#